data_AF-A0A6G3QTB9-F1
#
_entry.id   AF-A0A6G3QTB9-F1
#
_cell.length_a   1.000
_cell.length_b   1.000
_cell.length_c   1.000
_cell.angle_alpha   90.00
_cell.angle_beta   90.00
_cell.angle_gamma   90.00
#
_symmetry.space_group_name_H-M   'P 1'
#
loop_
_entity.id
_entity.type
_entity.pdbx_description
1 polymer ?
#
loop_
_entity_poly.entity_id
_entity_poly.type
_entity_poly.pdbx_seq_one_letter_code
_entity_poly.pdbx_strand_id
1 'polypeptide(L)'
;ECADAAADPGHGATAGPAFEVIYLLEADDEAVARLRRRLDGLGDSLVVVGGDGLWNVHVHVDDAGAAVEAGVEAGRPYRIRITHFGAADVHTTGTGRPALPERPRRAVVAVVPGEGLAGLYAEAGATTVLARP
;
A
#
# COMPACT_ATOMS: atom_id res chain seq x y z
N GLU A 1 -42.95 16.24 1.31
CA GLU A 1 -42.69 15.37 2.47
C GLU A 1 -42.15 14.06 1.93
N CYS A 2 -40.84 13.86 2.00
CA CYS A 2 -40.16 12.60 1.73
C CYS A 2 -39.03 12.50 2.76
N ALA A 3 -38.92 11.34 3.38
CA ALA A 3 -38.30 11.14 4.68
C ALA A 3 -36.77 11.30 4.69
N ASP A 4 -36.32 11.85 5.81
CA ASP A 4 -34.96 11.88 6.31
C ASP A 4 -34.47 10.44 6.55
N ALA A 5 -33.43 10.02 5.83
CA ALA A 5 -32.67 8.83 6.14
C ALA A 5 -31.40 9.28 6.84
N ALA A 6 -31.44 9.20 8.17
CA ALA A 6 -30.30 9.51 9.03
C ALA A 6 -29.09 8.68 8.60
N ALA A 7 -28.08 9.36 8.07
CA ALA A 7 -26.76 8.78 7.83
C ALA A 7 -26.08 8.55 9.19
N ASP A 8 -25.74 7.29 9.48
CA ASP A 8 -24.85 6.93 10.57
C ASP A 8 -23.45 7.52 10.29
N PRO A 9 -22.86 8.35 11.16
CA PRO A 9 -21.53 8.95 10.93
C PRO A 9 -20.36 7.99 11.23
N GLY A 10 -20.62 6.69 11.41
CA GLY A 10 -19.58 5.68 11.61
C GLY A 10 -19.29 4.88 10.33
N HIS A 11 -18.06 4.94 9.85
CA HIS A 11 -17.50 4.24 8.67
C HIS A 11 -17.57 5.02 7.36
N GLY A 12 -16.82 6.12 7.29
CA GLY A 12 -16.19 6.45 6.03
C GLY A 12 -15.38 5.22 5.59
N ALA A 13 -15.84 4.54 4.55
CA ALA A 13 -14.96 3.68 3.79
C ALA A 13 -13.80 4.57 3.35
N THR A 14 -12.65 4.43 3.99
CA THR A 14 -11.41 4.96 3.43
C THR A 14 -11.26 4.20 2.14
N ALA A 15 -11.75 4.79 1.04
CA ALA A 15 -11.41 4.32 -0.28
C ALA A 15 -9.89 4.28 -0.28
N GLY A 16 -9.32 3.10 -0.49
CA GLY A 16 -7.88 2.97 -0.64
C GLY A 16 -7.40 3.87 -1.79
N PRO A 17 -6.09 4.07 -1.91
CA PRO A 17 -5.48 4.90 -2.94
C PRO A 17 -6.11 4.56 -4.30
N ALA A 18 -6.38 5.57 -5.12
CA ALA A 18 -7.01 5.33 -6.41
C ALA A 18 -6.06 4.65 -7.42
N PHE A 19 -4.75 4.84 -7.28
CA PHE A 19 -3.75 4.40 -8.24
C PHE A 19 -2.55 3.68 -7.62
N GLU A 20 -2.02 2.74 -8.39
CA GLU A 20 -0.67 2.21 -8.25
C GLU A 20 0.21 2.83 -9.34
N VAL A 21 1.34 3.41 -8.94
CA VAL A 21 2.35 3.98 -9.84
C VAL A 21 3.66 3.27 -9.62
N ILE A 22 4.18 2.64 -10.69
CA ILE A 22 5.46 1.95 -10.70
C ILE A 22 6.33 2.54 -11.80
N TYR A 23 7.58 2.88 -11.49
CA TYR A 23 8.57 3.28 -12.49
C TYR A 23 10.00 2.90 -12.11
N LEU A 24 10.86 2.81 -13.12
CA LEU A 24 12.30 2.87 -12.92
C LEU A 24 12.74 4.33 -12.93
N LEU A 25 13.75 4.66 -12.13
CA LEU A 25 14.28 6.00 -12.00
C LEU A 25 15.80 5.96 -12.05
N GLU A 26 16.37 6.72 -12.99
CA GLU A 26 17.78 7.10 -12.97
C GLU A 26 17.93 8.39 -12.15
N ALA A 27 18.57 8.30 -10.97
CA ALA A 27 18.78 9.42 -10.05
C ALA A 27 19.87 9.09 -9.02
N ASP A 28 20.55 10.11 -8.51
CA ASP A 28 21.50 9.96 -7.40
C ASP A 28 20.80 9.71 -6.03
N ASP A 29 21.56 9.22 -5.06
CA ASP A 29 21.07 8.86 -3.73
C ASP A 29 20.42 10.05 -2.99
N GLU A 30 20.93 11.27 -3.18
CA GLU A 30 20.41 12.45 -2.51
C GLU A 30 19.05 12.85 -3.07
N ALA A 31 18.90 12.80 -4.39
CA ALA A 31 17.64 13.01 -5.08
C ALA A 31 16.60 11.96 -4.68
N VAL A 32 16.99 10.70 -4.54
CA VAL A 32 16.09 9.65 -4.06
C VAL A 32 15.70 9.82 -2.60
N ALA A 33 16.59 10.30 -1.75
CA ALA A 33 16.25 10.63 -0.37
C ALA A 33 15.20 11.75 -0.29
N ARG A 34 15.29 12.77 -1.17
CA ARG A 34 14.26 13.81 -1.30
C ARG A 34 12.95 13.26 -1.86
N LEU A 35 13.02 12.42 -2.89
CA LEU A 35 11.87 11.76 -3.52
C LEU A 35 11.08 10.94 -2.50
N ARG A 36 11.76 10.11 -1.69
CA ARG A 36 11.14 9.30 -0.63
C ARG A 36 10.27 10.16 0.29
N ARG A 37 10.82 11.25 0.83
CA ARG A 37 10.08 12.17 1.71
C ARG A 37 8.86 12.79 1.02
N ARG A 38 8.96 13.10 -0.27
CA ARG A 38 7.83 13.66 -1.03
C ARG A 38 6.74 12.62 -1.26
N LEU A 39 7.11 11.42 -1.69
CA LEU A 39 6.16 10.34 -1.94
C LEU A 39 5.51 9.81 -0.66
N ASP A 40 6.23 9.78 0.47
CA ASP A 40 5.67 9.46 1.80
C ASP A 40 4.55 10.43 2.21
N GLY A 41 4.56 11.67 1.69
CA GLY A 41 3.48 12.63 1.91
C GLY A 41 2.31 12.52 0.93
N LEU A 42 2.48 11.77 -0.17
CA LEU A 42 1.47 11.62 -1.23
C LEU A 42 0.75 10.26 -1.18
N GLY A 43 1.42 9.23 -0.67
CA GLY A 43 0.93 7.85 -0.69
C GLY A 43 0.80 7.23 0.70
N ASP A 44 0.09 6.12 0.77
CA ASP A 44 -0.08 5.32 1.99
C ASP A 44 0.88 4.11 2.05
N SER A 45 1.49 3.76 0.91
CA SER A 45 2.42 2.65 0.74
C SER A 45 3.47 3.02 -0.29
N LEU A 46 4.72 3.14 0.17
CA LEU A 46 5.88 3.45 -0.66
C LEU A 46 6.94 2.36 -0.54
N VAL A 47 7.41 1.88 -1.69
CA VAL A 47 8.58 1.02 -1.82
C VAL A 47 9.55 1.68 -2.80
N VAL A 48 10.79 1.88 -2.35
CA VAL A 48 11.89 2.35 -3.20
C VAL A 48 13.06 1.40 -3.00
N VAL A 49 13.42 0.65 -4.03
CA VAL A 49 14.52 -0.33 -3.99
C VAL A 49 15.50 -0.05 -5.10
N GLY A 50 16.79 -0.13 -4.82
CA GLY A 50 17.82 0.19 -5.80
C GLY A 50 19.09 0.71 -5.15
N GLY A 51 19.98 1.22 -6.00
CA GLY A 51 21.30 1.75 -5.68
C GLY A 51 22.08 2.01 -6.96
N ASP A 52 23.26 2.62 -6.84
CA ASP A 52 24.17 2.88 -7.96
C ASP A 52 23.52 3.64 -9.13
N GLY A 53 22.67 4.62 -8.81
CA GLY A 53 22.02 5.48 -9.79
C GLY A 53 20.74 4.92 -10.43
N LEU A 54 20.33 3.70 -10.09
CA LEU A 54 19.11 3.08 -10.62
C LEU A 54 18.17 2.57 -9.53
N TRP A 55 16.91 2.96 -9.62
CA TRP A 55 15.89 2.71 -8.60
C TRP A 55 14.59 2.19 -9.21
N ASN A 56 13.91 1.30 -8.49
CA ASN A 56 12.53 0.93 -8.73
C ASN A 56 11.67 1.59 -7.65
N VAL A 57 10.67 2.35 -8.09
CA VAL A 57 9.72 3.04 -7.24
C VAL A 57 8.35 2.42 -7.46
N HIS A 58 7.68 2.07 -6.36
CA HIS A 58 6.30 1.64 -6.31
C HIS A 58 5.61 2.44 -5.22
N VAL A 59 4.62 3.23 -5.61
CA VAL A 59 3.80 3.99 -4.67
C VAL A 59 2.33 3.80 -4.97
N HIS A 60 1.51 3.69 -3.93
CA HIS A 60 0.07 3.83 -4.05
C HIS A 60 -0.34 5.25 -3.65
N VAL A 61 -1.09 5.92 -4.53
CA VAL A 61 -1.43 7.34 -4.41
C VAL A 61 -2.83 7.61 -4.93
N ASP A 62 -3.44 8.70 -4.49
CA ASP A 62 -4.67 9.23 -5.08
C ASP A 62 -4.42 10.06 -6.34
N ASP A 63 -3.22 10.63 -6.46
CA ASP A 63 -2.80 11.43 -7.62
C ASP A 63 -1.57 10.80 -8.28
N ALA A 64 -1.83 10.06 -9.36
CA ALA A 64 -0.76 9.46 -10.16
C ALA A 64 0.14 10.49 -10.85
N GLY A 65 -0.40 11.67 -11.19
CA GLY A 65 0.34 12.77 -11.80
C GLY A 65 1.40 13.31 -10.84
N ALA A 66 0.98 13.62 -9.61
CA ALA A 66 1.90 14.09 -8.56
C ALA A 66 3.04 13.10 -8.28
N ALA A 67 2.77 11.80 -8.31
CA ALA A 67 3.80 10.77 -8.13
C ALA A 67 4.80 10.70 -9.29
N VAL A 68 4.33 10.87 -10.54
CA VAL A 68 5.21 10.91 -11.72
C VAL A 68 6.02 12.21 -11.76
N GLU A 69 5.39 13.34 -11.47
CA GLU A 69 6.05 14.66 -11.41
C GLU A 69 7.16 14.67 -10.35
N ALA A 70 6.91 14.11 -9.17
CA ALA A 70 7.95 13.95 -8.16
C ALA A 70 9.14 13.12 -8.69
N GLY A 71 8.87 12.06 -9.45
CA GLY A 71 9.91 11.26 -10.11
C GLY A 71 10.70 12.04 -11.17
N VAL A 72 10.02 12.88 -11.97
CA VAL A 72 10.65 13.75 -12.98
C VAL A 72 11.51 14.83 -12.34
N GLU A 73 11.07 15.42 -11.22
CA GLU A 73 11.87 16.39 -10.47
C GLU A 73 13.13 15.75 -9.84
N ALA A 74 13.03 14.48 -9.44
CA ALA A 74 14.14 13.75 -8.83
C ALA A 74 15.16 13.23 -9.86
N GLY A 75 14.76 12.96 -11.09
CA GLY A 75 15.64 12.41 -12.11
C GLY A 75 14.91 12.00 -13.39
N ARG A 76 15.34 10.89 -14.00
CA ARG A 76 14.78 10.42 -15.27
C ARG A 76 13.95 9.14 -15.08
N PRO A 77 12.62 9.24 -14.93
CA PRO A 77 11.77 8.07 -14.83
C PRO A 77 11.56 7.41 -16.20
N TYR A 78 11.44 6.09 -16.22
CA TYR A 78 11.13 5.29 -17.40
C TYR A 78 10.41 3.99 -17.05
N ARG A 79 9.80 3.36 -18.06
CA ARG A 79 8.92 2.19 -17.90
C ARG A 79 7.80 2.44 -16.88
N ILE A 80 7.22 3.63 -16.94
CA ILE A 80 6.13 4.05 -16.05
C ILE A 80 4.90 3.18 -16.33
N ARG A 81 4.37 2.55 -15.28
CA ARG A 81 3.10 1.82 -15.26
C ARG A 81 2.19 2.48 -14.23
N ILE A 82 0.97 2.76 -14.65
CA ILE A 82 -0.07 3.31 -13.78
C ILE A 82 -1.26 2.36 -13.85
N THR A 83 -1.81 1.95 -12.71
CA THR A 83 -2.98 1.09 -12.61
C THR A 83 -4.00 1.73 -11.69
N HIS A 84 -5.25 1.82 -12.13
CA HIS A 84 -6.34 2.35 -11.33
C HIS A 84 -7.08 1.20 -10.63
N PHE A 85 -7.20 1.25 -9.31
CA PHE A 85 -7.78 0.15 -8.54
C PHE A 85 -9.29 -0.02 -8.78
N GLY A 86 -10.04 1.08 -8.96
CA GLY A 86 -11.48 1.02 -9.21
C GLY A 86 -11.88 0.47 -10.59
N ALA A 87 -10.93 0.19 -11.48
CA ALA A 87 -11.20 -0.42 -12.79
C ALA A 87 -11.22 -1.97 -12.74
N ALA A 88 -10.60 -2.58 -11.73
CA ALA A 88 -10.57 -4.04 -11.57
C ALA A 88 -11.89 -4.62 -11.05
N ASP A 89 -12.68 -3.81 -10.33
CA ASP A 89 -13.95 -4.23 -9.71
C ASP A 89 -15.08 -4.45 -10.72
N VAL A 90 -14.96 -3.98 -11.97
CA VAL A 90 -15.99 -4.18 -13.01
C VAL A 90 -16.04 -5.64 -13.49
N HIS A 91 -15.05 -6.48 -13.15
CA HIS A 91 -15.05 -7.91 -13.52
C HIS A 91 -15.13 -8.85 -12.32
N THR A 92 -15.33 -8.35 -11.10
CA THR A 92 -15.42 -9.17 -9.87
C THR A 92 -16.75 -9.05 -9.12
N THR A 93 -17.83 -8.61 -9.77
CA THR A 93 -19.20 -8.65 -9.19
C THR A 93 -19.86 -10.04 -9.33
N GLY A 94 -19.10 -11.11 -9.14
CA GLY A 94 -19.59 -12.47 -9.39
C GLY A 94 -18.77 -13.54 -8.69
N THR A 95 -18.95 -13.69 -7.38
CA THR A 95 -19.11 -14.98 -6.66
C THR A 95 -19.06 -14.72 -5.15
N GLY A 96 -20.07 -15.22 -4.45
CA GLY A 96 -20.28 -15.01 -3.02
C GLY A 96 -19.06 -15.33 -2.17
N ARG A 97 -18.54 -14.32 -1.49
CA ARG A 97 -17.58 -14.52 -0.39
C ARG A 97 -18.39 -15.10 0.78
N PRO A 98 -18.08 -16.30 1.29
CA PRO A 98 -18.71 -16.78 2.52
C PRO A 98 -18.43 -15.74 3.62
N ALA A 99 -19.44 -15.47 4.46
CA ALA A 99 -19.29 -14.56 5.58
C ALA A 99 -18.11 -15.04 6.44
N LEU A 100 -16.96 -14.37 6.30
CA LEU A 100 -15.86 -14.60 7.22
C LEU A 100 -16.36 -14.20 8.61
N PRO A 101 -15.92 -14.91 9.67
CA PRO A 101 -16.15 -14.45 11.04
C PRO A 101 -15.73 -12.99 11.16
N GLU A 102 -16.43 -12.22 12.01
CA GLU A 102 -16.15 -10.80 12.25
C GLU A 102 -14.64 -10.58 12.29
N ARG A 103 -14.12 -9.92 11.25
CA ARG A 103 -12.70 -9.65 11.19
C ARG A 103 -12.39 -8.77 12.39
N PRO A 104 -11.46 -9.18 13.28
CA PRO A 104 -11.08 -8.31 14.37
C PRO A 104 -10.63 -6.98 13.76
N ARG A 105 -11.06 -5.85 14.34
CA ARG A 105 -10.73 -4.51 13.82
C ARG A 105 -9.22 -4.28 13.69
N ARG A 106 -8.41 -5.09 14.38
CA ARG A 106 -6.94 -5.07 14.40
C ARG A 106 -6.42 -6.50 14.56
N ALA A 107 -5.34 -6.83 13.86
CA ALA A 107 -4.63 -8.09 14.00
C ALA A 107 -3.13 -7.82 14.20
N VAL A 108 -2.45 -8.69 14.95
CA VAL A 108 -0.99 -8.62 15.16
C VAL A 108 -0.36 -9.80 14.42
N VAL A 109 0.62 -9.51 13.56
CA VAL A 109 1.45 -10.53 12.90
C VAL A 109 2.88 -10.40 13.43
N ALA A 110 3.43 -11.48 13.99
CA ALA A 110 4.78 -11.51 14.55
C ALA A 110 5.70 -12.38 13.66
N VAL A 111 6.73 -11.76 13.07
CA VAL A 111 7.77 -12.50 12.33
C VAL A 111 8.90 -12.84 13.29
N VAL A 112 9.10 -14.13 13.59
CA VAL A 112 10.01 -14.58 14.66
C VAL A 112 11.04 -15.60 14.17
N PRO A 113 12.26 -15.58 14.72
CA PRO A 113 13.24 -16.64 14.48
C PRO A 113 12.91 -17.86 15.37
N GLY A 114 12.48 -18.96 14.75
CA GLY A 114 12.30 -20.25 15.42
C GLY A 114 10.97 -20.44 16.15
N GLU A 115 10.64 -21.72 16.40
CA GLU A 115 9.33 -22.14 16.88
C GLU A 115 9.04 -21.77 18.34
N GLY A 116 10.09 -21.66 19.19
CA GLY A 116 9.92 -21.32 20.60
C GLY A 116 9.32 -19.93 20.81
N LEU A 117 9.79 -18.93 20.05
CA LEU A 117 9.18 -17.60 20.05
C LEU A 117 7.79 -17.64 19.40
N ALA A 118 7.61 -18.40 18.32
CA ALA A 118 6.32 -18.51 17.65
C ALA A 118 5.20 -18.95 18.62
N GLY A 119 5.47 -19.95 19.47
CA GLY A 119 4.53 -20.41 20.50
C GLY A 119 4.12 -19.29 21.47
N LEU A 120 5.09 -18.58 22.04
CA LEU A 120 4.83 -17.50 23.01
C LEU A 120 4.00 -16.35 22.41
N TYR A 121 4.29 -15.95 21.17
CA TYR A 121 3.53 -14.90 20.49
C TYR A 121 2.13 -15.36 20.07
N ALA A 122 1.97 -16.63 19.68
CA ALA A 122 0.68 -17.21 19.38
C ALA A 122 -0.23 -17.27 20.62
N GLU A 123 0.32 -17.66 21.78
CA GLU A 123 -0.39 -17.64 23.07
C GLU A 123 -0.82 -16.21 23.46
N ALA A 124 -0.02 -15.20 23.11
CA ALA A 124 -0.36 -13.79 23.30
C ALA A 124 -1.39 -13.25 22.27
N GLY A 125 -1.85 -14.08 21.32
CA GLY A 125 -2.88 -13.74 20.35
C GLY A 125 -2.37 -13.18 19.01
N ALA A 126 -1.06 -13.29 18.73
CA ALA A 126 -0.49 -12.90 17.45
C ALA A 126 -0.51 -14.06 16.44
N THR A 127 -0.70 -13.74 15.16
CA THR A 127 -0.44 -14.68 14.07
C THR A 127 1.07 -14.72 13.83
N THR A 128 1.71 -15.86 14.06
CA THR A 128 3.17 -15.97 13.93
C THR A 128 3.60 -16.45 12.55
N VAL A 129 4.66 -15.86 12.00
CA VAL A 129 5.33 -16.28 10.77
C VAL A 129 6.80 -16.55 11.10
N LEU A 130 7.30 -17.73 10.72
CA LEU A 130 8.72 -18.04 10.92
C LEU A 130 9.57 -17.29 9.89
N ALA A 131 10.56 -16.54 10.37
CA ALA A 131 11.58 -15.97 9.52
C ALA A 131 12.42 -17.09 8.90
N ARG A 132 12.52 -17.13 7.56
CA ARG A 132 13.53 -17.95 6.89
C ARG A 132 14.86 -17.18 6.89
N PRO A 133 15.99 -17.85 7.15
CA PRO A 133 17.31 -17.21 7.16
C PRO A 133 17.72 -16.69 5.78
#